data_AF-A0A7Y3RMR9-F1
#
_entry.id   AF-A0A7Y3RMR9-F1
#
_cell.length_a   1.000
_cell.length_b   1.000
_cell.length_c   1.000
_cell.angle_alpha   90.00
_cell.angle_beta   90.00
_cell.angle_gamma   90.00
#
_symmetry.space_group_name_H-M   'P 1'
#
loop_
_entity.id
_entity.type
_entity.pdbx_description
1 polymer ?
#
loop_
_entity_poly.entity_id
_entity_poly.type
_entity_poly.pdbx_seq_one_letter_code
_entity_poly.pdbx_strand_id
1 'polypeptide(L)'
;MRISVRRLIEIALLLIVTTLSLHESALAQQSIRLLSLETAIGSTDPERLEEHAAQQLETLGIPSSRNVGIYRNETSVLPNPRNPLAALDFSGVAFSSHPPGLEKGVHPRRGILIARDILLSSKHTGAKAGFPVYFATPDGTLIERQIIGRRGIGRVLDGAGKYVTKTDVTVSFLDRPVPDDVAVYPLLDVGSDSAFRFRGHRIPALLLNQHREVIPARTVGERSAGLRLAFAPYSEEHAYRAISGDSGYPIFTLINGELVPLSHHWFAGYGDGPNFTNRELLDAILMTAEKGPRETD
;
A
#
# COMPACT_ATOMS: atom_id res chain seq x y z
N MET A 1 -44.32 -12.78 -36.58
CA MET A 1 -44.13 -13.42 -35.26
C MET A 1 -44.55 -12.42 -34.18
N ARG A 2 -45.68 -12.63 -33.48
CA ARG A 2 -46.16 -11.69 -32.46
C ARG A 2 -45.56 -12.08 -31.11
N ILE A 3 -44.74 -11.20 -30.53
CA ILE A 3 -44.27 -11.34 -29.14
C ILE A 3 -45.45 -10.99 -28.24
N SER A 4 -45.80 -11.86 -27.31
CA SER A 4 -46.87 -11.59 -26.36
C SER A 4 -46.44 -10.51 -25.36
N VAL A 5 -47.41 -9.72 -24.88
CA VAL A 5 -47.18 -8.69 -23.84
C VAL A 5 -46.50 -9.30 -22.61
N ARG A 6 -46.86 -10.54 -22.25
CA ARG A 6 -46.22 -11.30 -21.17
C ARG A 6 -44.71 -11.49 -21.38
N ARG A 7 -44.29 -11.83 -22.60
CA ARG A 7 -42.87 -12.07 -22.92
C ARG A 7 -42.06 -10.77 -22.93
N LEU A 8 -42.69 -9.64 -23.26
CA LEU A 8 -42.08 -8.31 -23.12
C LEU A 8 -41.86 -7.92 -21.65
N ILE A 9 -42.82 -8.23 -20.77
CA ILE A 9 -42.69 -8.00 -19.32
C ILE A 9 -41.57 -8.85 -18.72
N GLU A 10 -41.48 -10.12 -19.10
CA GLU A 10 -40.41 -11.03 -18.63
C GLU A 10 -39.02 -10.53 -19.06
N ILE A 11 -38.86 -10.05 -20.30
CA ILE A 11 -37.58 -9.49 -20.77
C ILE A 11 -37.24 -8.19 -20.04
N ALA A 12 -38.22 -7.31 -19.81
CA ALA A 12 -38.00 -6.06 -19.08
C ALA A 12 -37.60 -6.32 -17.61
N LEU A 13 -38.26 -7.27 -16.95
CA LEU A 13 -37.89 -7.68 -15.59
C LEU A 13 -36.50 -8.30 -15.53
N LEU A 14 -36.15 -9.14 -16.51
CA LEU A 14 -34.80 -9.71 -16.60
C LEU A 14 -33.76 -8.60 -16.77
N LEU A 15 -33.98 -7.64 -17.67
CA LEU A 15 -33.09 -6.49 -17.85
C LEU A 15 -32.94 -5.64 -16.59
N ILE A 16 -34.03 -5.39 -15.85
CA ILE A 16 -34.01 -4.66 -14.58
C ILE A 16 -33.25 -5.42 -13.50
N VAL A 17 -33.47 -6.73 -13.36
CA VAL A 17 -32.75 -7.56 -12.39
C VAL A 17 -31.26 -7.65 -12.74
N THR A 18 -30.90 -7.81 -14.01
CA THR A 18 -29.49 -7.83 -14.43
C THR A 18 -28.84 -6.47 -14.25
N THR A 19 -29.52 -5.36 -14.56
CA THR A 19 -28.97 -4.02 -14.32
C THR A 19 -28.84 -3.70 -12.84
N LEU A 20 -29.81 -4.06 -12.00
CA LEU A 20 -29.72 -3.90 -10.55
C LEU A 20 -28.63 -4.81 -9.95
N SER A 21 -28.48 -6.04 -10.42
CA SER A 21 -27.42 -6.95 -9.97
C SER A 21 -26.03 -6.49 -10.41
N LEU A 22 -25.91 -5.92 -11.62
CA LEU A 22 -24.67 -5.26 -12.07
C LEU A 22 -24.41 -3.94 -11.31
N HIS A 23 -25.46 -3.22 -10.90
CA HIS A 23 -25.33 -2.02 -10.08
C HIS A 23 -25.00 -2.34 -8.63
N GLU A 24 -25.56 -3.40 -8.03
CA GLU A 24 -25.21 -3.91 -6.71
C GLU A 24 -23.82 -4.54 -6.70
N SER A 25 -23.38 -5.18 -7.80
CA SER A 25 -22.00 -5.65 -7.95
C SER A 25 -21.01 -4.51 -8.20
N ALA A 26 -21.47 -3.39 -8.77
CA ALA A 26 -20.71 -2.14 -8.88
C ALA A 26 -20.76 -1.29 -7.59
N LEU A 27 -21.78 -1.49 -6.75
CA LEU A 27 -21.98 -0.89 -5.43
C LEU A 27 -21.56 -1.82 -4.28
N ALA A 28 -20.99 -2.99 -4.57
CA ALA A 28 -19.95 -3.59 -3.75
C ALA A 28 -18.73 -2.69 -3.84
N GLN A 29 -18.92 -1.46 -3.37
CA GLN A 29 -17.94 -0.45 -3.09
C GLN A 29 -16.98 -1.16 -2.15
N GLN A 30 -15.86 -1.60 -2.72
CA GLN A 30 -14.83 -2.31 -1.99
C GLN A 30 -14.28 -1.31 -0.98
N SER A 31 -14.83 -1.39 0.22
CA SER A 31 -14.47 -0.49 1.30
C SER A 31 -13.00 -0.69 1.59
N ILE A 32 -12.24 0.41 1.59
CA ILE A 32 -10.89 0.42 2.12
C ILE A 32 -10.94 -0.16 3.53
N ARG A 33 -10.23 -1.26 3.76
CA ARG A 33 -10.23 -1.91 5.07
C ARG A 33 -9.41 -1.07 6.04
N LEU A 34 -10.01 -0.73 7.18
CA LEU A 34 -9.30 -0.13 8.30
C LEU A 34 -8.97 -1.19 9.34
N LEU A 35 -7.72 -1.20 9.80
CA LEU A 35 -7.30 -1.98 10.95
C LEU A 35 -7.25 -1.05 12.17
N SER A 36 -8.21 -1.20 13.09
CA SER A 36 -8.18 -0.47 14.37
C SER A 36 -7.03 -0.98 15.21
N LEU A 37 -6.09 -0.09 15.58
CA LEU A 37 -4.95 -0.44 16.42
C LEU A 37 -5.42 -0.96 17.80
N GLU A 38 -6.40 -0.28 18.41
CA GLU A 38 -7.00 -0.69 19.68
C GLU A 38 -7.60 -2.10 19.60
N THR A 39 -8.30 -2.43 18.52
CA THR A 39 -8.87 -3.77 18.34
C THR A 39 -7.78 -4.81 18.05
N ALA A 40 -6.77 -4.45 17.26
CA ALA A 40 -5.73 -5.36 16.81
C ALA A 40 -4.75 -5.75 17.93
N ILE A 41 -4.35 -4.80 18.78
CA ILE A 41 -3.32 -5.01 19.81
C ILE A 41 -3.77 -4.67 21.23
N GLY A 42 -5.03 -4.28 21.43
CA GLY A 42 -5.59 -3.92 22.74
C GLY A 42 -5.11 -2.57 23.27
N SER A 43 -4.53 -1.71 22.42
CA SER A 43 -3.95 -0.43 22.81
C SER A 43 -3.84 0.54 21.64
N THR A 44 -3.87 1.85 21.88
CA THR A 44 -3.47 2.89 20.92
C THR A 44 -2.04 3.38 21.16
N ASP A 45 -1.32 2.81 22.13
CA ASP A 45 0.03 3.19 22.50
C ASP A 45 1.06 2.77 21.43
N PRO A 46 1.85 3.71 20.86
CA PRO A 46 2.93 3.40 19.93
C PRO A 46 3.99 2.43 20.48
N GLU A 47 4.25 2.40 21.79
CA GLU A 47 5.19 1.47 22.40
C GLU A 47 4.67 0.02 22.29
N ARG A 48 3.37 -0.18 22.53
CA ARG A 48 2.72 -1.49 22.34
C ARG A 48 2.75 -1.94 20.89
N LEU A 49 2.57 -1.02 19.95
CA LEU A 49 2.74 -1.33 18.53
C LEU A 49 4.18 -1.73 18.19
N GLU A 50 5.17 -1.03 18.75
CA GLU A 50 6.60 -1.37 18.57
C GLU A 50 6.89 -2.80 19.02
N GLU A 51 6.50 -3.14 20.25
CA GLU A 51 6.67 -4.46 20.85
C GLU A 51 5.94 -5.55 20.04
N HIS A 52 4.69 -5.30 19.68
CA HIS A 52 3.85 -6.27 18.98
C HIS A 52 4.36 -6.55 17.55
N ALA A 53 4.77 -5.51 16.82
CA ALA A 53 5.37 -5.68 15.49
C ALA A 53 6.74 -6.38 15.57
N ALA A 54 7.56 -6.04 16.58
CA ALA A 54 8.85 -6.69 16.81
C ALA A 54 8.70 -8.19 17.04
N GLN A 55 7.78 -8.58 17.94
CA GLN A 55 7.53 -9.98 18.27
C GLN A 55 7.09 -10.81 17.05
N GLN A 56 6.28 -10.23 16.16
CA GLN A 56 5.84 -10.94 14.96
C GLN A 56 6.96 -11.12 13.93
N LEU A 57 7.78 -10.10 13.71
CA LEU A 57 8.96 -10.25 12.83
C LEU A 57 9.91 -11.30 13.40
N GLU A 58 10.13 -11.32 14.71
CA GLU A 58 10.95 -12.35 15.37
C GLU A 58 10.37 -13.77 15.20
N THR A 59 9.05 -13.91 15.27
CA THR A 59 8.35 -15.19 15.04
C THR A 59 8.56 -15.69 13.61
N LEU A 60 8.67 -14.77 12.65
CA LEU A 60 9.06 -15.11 11.29
C LEU A 60 10.57 -15.37 11.17
N GLY A 61 11.40 -15.14 12.18
CA GLY A 61 12.86 -15.25 12.08
C GLY A 61 13.51 -14.05 11.39
N ILE A 62 12.82 -12.91 11.36
CA ILE A 62 13.30 -11.62 10.88
C ILE A 62 13.73 -10.80 12.11
N PRO A 63 15.01 -10.44 12.26
CA PRO A 63 15.49 -9.67 13.40
C PRO A 63 14.76 -8.33 13.51
N SER A 64 14.06 -8.15 14.64
CA SER A 64 13.45 -6.89 15.04
C SER A 64 14.49 -5.87 15.55
N SER A 65 15.62 -6.37 16.07
CA SER A 65 16.54 -5.61 16.93
C SER A 65 17.86 -5.27 16.24
N ARG A 66 18.14 -3.95 16.15
CA ARG A 66 19.41 -3.20 15.94
C ARG A 66 20.45 -3.66 14.90
N ASN A 67 20.46 -4.88 14.41
CA ASN A 67 21.37 -5.45 13.42
C ASN A 67 20.55 -6.27 12.42
N VAL A 68 19.97 -5.56 11.45
CA VAL A 68 19.20 -6.17 10.37
C VAL A 68 20.15 -6.71 9.31
N GLY A 69 20.00 -7.99 8.95
CA GLY A 69 20.56 -8.56 7.73
C GLY A 69 19.64 -8.35 6.52
N ILE A 70 20.21 -8.28 5.32
CA ILE A 70 19.44 -8.25 4.07
C ILE A 70 18.88 -9.64 3.83
N TYR A 71 17.58 -9.73 3.65
CA TYR A 71 16.97 -10.93 3.09
C TYR A 71 16.68 -10.66 1.63
N ARG A 72 17.47 -11.26 0.75
CA ARG A 72 17.09 -11.27 -0.66
C ARG A 72 15.85 -12.13 -0.80
N ASN A 73 14.75 -11.52 -1.19
CA ASN A 73 13.70 -12.26 -1.86
C ASN A 73 14.22 -12.50 -3.29
N GLU A 74 15.14 -13.46 -3.43
CA GLU A 74 15.50 -13.95 -4.75
C GLU A 74 14.24 -14.58 -5.31
N THR A 75 13.56 -13.85 -6.20
CA THR A 75 12.71 -14.47 -7.20
C THR A 75 13.61 -15.28 -8.14
N SER A 76 14.21 -16.36 -7.64
CA SER A 76 14.05 -17.62 -8.34
C SER A 76 12.56 -17.93 -8.27
N VAL A 77 11.97 -18.36 -9.37
CA VAL A 77 10.57 -18.77 -9.53
C VAL A 77 10.25 -20.04 -8.70
N LEU A 78 10.99 -20.28 -7.63
CA LEU A 78 10.85 -21.40 -6.71
C LEU A 78 10.86 -20.84 -5.28
N PRO A 79 9.87 -21.18 -4.45
CA PRO A 79 9.86 -20.82 -3.05
C PRO A 79 11.16 -21.33 -2.41
N ASN A 80 11.97 -20.42 -1.85
CA ASN A 80 13.05 -20.82 -0.97
C ASN A 80 12.43 -21.05 0.42
N PRO A 81 12.25 -22.30 0.88
CA PRO A 81 11.62 -22.60 2.17
C PRO A 81 12.44 -22.09 3.38
N ARG A 82 13.64 -21.56 3.15
CA ARG A 82 14.47 -20.90 4.17
C ARG A 82 14.37 -19.38 4.16
N ASN A 83 13.61 -18.78 3.25
CA ASN A 83 13.35 -17.34 3.27
C ASN A 83 12.14 -17.06 4.17
N PRO A 84 12.34 -16.52 5.39
CA PRO A 84 11.24 -16.24 6.31
C PRO A 84 10.18 -15.28 5.73
N LEU A 85 10.56 -14.51 4.71
CA LEU A 85 9.69 -13.56 4.03
C LEU A 85 8.77 -14.20 2.98
N ALA A 86 8.98 -15.47 2.61
CA ALA A 86 8.11 -16.16 1.66
C ALA A 86 6.68 -16.32 2.20
N ALA A 87 6.48 -16.18 3.51
CA ALA A 87 5.17 -16.17 4.15
C ALA A 87 4.43 -14.83 4.00
N LEU A 88 5.10 -13.76 3.58
CA LEU A 88 4.51 -12.43 3.44
C LEU A 88 4.09 -12.17 2.00
N ASP A 89 2.85 -11.74 1.82
CA ASP A 89 2.28 -11.50 0.50
C ASP A 89 2.41 -10.04 0.05
N PHE A 90 3.38 -9.78 -0.84
CA PHE A 90 3.63 -8.47 -1.44
C PHE A 90 2.92 -8.24 -2.79
N SER A 91 1.99 -9.12 -3.19
CA SER A 91 1.35 -9.08 -4.51
C SER A 91 0.52 -7.82 -4.76
N GLY A 92 0.03 -7.16 -3.70
CA GLY A 92 -0.68 -5.88 -3.76
C GLY A 92 0.18 -4.65 -4.06
N VAL A 93 1.49 -4.82 -4.27
CA VAL A 93 2.39 -3.74 -4.67
C VAL A 93 2.42 -3.64 -6.20
N ALA A 94 2.00 -2.50 -6.73
CA ALA A 94 1.93 -2.26 -8.17
C ALA A 94 3.27 -1.79 -8.77
N PHE A 95 3.55 -2.18 -10.03
CA PHE A 95 4.73 -1.79 -10.80
C PHE A 95 4.34 -1.06 -12.11
N SER A 96 5.19 -0.16 -12.62
CA SER A 96 4.88 0.59 -13.87
C SER A 96 5.24 -0.07 -15.18
N SER A 97 6.11 -1.05 -15.17
CA SER A 97 6.53 -1.73 -16.39
C SER A 97 6.20 -3.19 -16.26
N HIS A 98 5.72 -3.75 -17.37
CA HIS A 98 5.67 -5.19 -17.54
C HIS A 98 7.07 -5.68 -17.22
N PRO A 99 7.30 -6.56 -16.24
CA PRO A 99 8.63 -7.09 -16.02
C PRO A 99 8.97 -7.93 -17.26
N PRO A 100 9.84 -7.51 -18.19
CA PRO A 100 10.37 -8.46 -19.15
C PRO A 100 11.39 -9.30 -18.37
N GLY A 101 11.45 -10.61 -18.60
CA GLY A 101 12.25 -11.55 -17.78
C GLY A 101 13.53 -10.95 -17.18
N LEU A 102 13.49 -10.63 -15.88
CA LEU A 102 14.56 -10.37 -14.90
C LEU A 102 15.87 -9.67 -15.36
N GLU A 103 15.93 -8.97 -16.49
CA GLU A 103 17.11 -8.22 -16.91
C GLU A 103 17.10 -6.83 -16.27
N LYS A 104 17.95 -6.68 -15.25
CA LYS A 104 18.49 -5.44 -14.64
C LYS A 104 17.93 -4.13 -15.23
N GLY A 105 16.71 -3.78 -14.83
CA GLY A 105 16.09 -2.49 -15.07
C GLY A 105 15.32 -2.05 -13.84
N VAL A 106 15.51 -0.80 -13.43
CA VAL A 106 14.81 -0.20 -12.28
C VAL A 106 13.32 -0.14 -12.63
N HIS A 107 12.49 -0.98 -12.03
CA HIS A 107 11.04 -0.90 -12.18
C HIS A 107 10.49 0.09 -11.15
N PRO A 108 10.02 1.28 -11.56
CA PRO A 108 9.40 2.19 -10.61
C PRO A 108 8.15 1.52 -10.05
N ARG A 109 8.12 1.35 -8.74
CA ARG A 109 6.92 0.96 -8.00
C ARG A 109 5.91 2.09 -8.09
N ARG A 110 4.64 1.74 -8.27
CA ARG A 110 3.58 2.71 -8.58
C ARG A 110 2.56 2.86 -7.49
N GLY A 111 2.38 1.86 -6.63
CA GLY A 111 1.52 2.05 -5.49
C GLY A 111 1.26 0.82 -4.66
N ILE A 112 0.44 1.04 -3.64
CA ILE A 112 0.01 0.05 -2.65
C ILE A 112 -1.50 -0.12 -2.80
N LEU A 113 -1.96 -1.35 -2.98
CA LEU A 113 -3.37 -1.66 -3.11
C LEU A 113 -4.07 -1.63 -1.75
N ILE A 114 -5.06 -0.74 -1.61
CA ILE A 114 -5.84 -0.52 -0.37
C ILE A 114 -7.33 -0.86 -0.50
N ALA A 115 -7.79 -1.06 -1.74
CA ALA A 115 -9.00 -1.77 -2.15
C ALA A 115 -8.69 -2.43 -3.50
N ARG A 116 -9.46 -3.40 -4.01
CA ARG A 116 -9.03 -4.18 -5.20
C ARG A 116 -8.89 -3.33 -6.46
N ASP A 117 -9.43 -2.12 -6.47
CA ASP A 117 -9.34 -1.15 -7.56
C ASP A 117 -8.78 0.22 -7.14
N ILE A 118 -8.24 0.34 -5.91
CA ILE A 118 -7.70 1.61 -5.38
C ILE A 118 -6.26 1.46 -4.92
N LEU A 119 -5.40 2.32 -5.48
CA LEU A 119 -3.97 2.39 -5.17
C LEU A 119 -3.62 3.70 -4.42
N LEU A 120 -2.78 3.58 -3.40
CA LEU A 120 -1.99 4.71 -2.89
C LEU A 120 -0.69 4.82 -3.65
N SER A 121 -0.38 6.01 -4.13
CA SER A 121 0.80 6.29 -4.96
C SER A 121 1.37 7.66 -4.64
N SER A 122 2.63 7.90 -5.01
CA SER A 122 3.23 9.22 -4.85
C SER A 122 2.78 10.18 -5.98
N LYS A 123 2.44 11.42 -5.64
CA LYS A 123 1.78 12.36 -6.57
C LYS A 123 2.65 12.71 -7.79
N HIS A 124 3.93 12.95 -7.57
CA HIS A 124 4.87 13.34 -8.62
C HIS A 124 5.19 12.18 -9.60
N THR A 125 4.86 10.92 -9.29
CA THR A 125 5.09 9.81 -10.23
C THR A 125 4.25 9.93 -11.50
N GLY A 126 3.21 10.77 -11.50
CA GLY A 126 2.60 11.24 -12.73
C GLY A 126 1.75 10.22 -13.49
N ALA A 127 1.37 9.09 -12.90
CA ALA A 127 0.60 8.06 -13.59
C ALA A 127 -0.77 8.61 -14.02
N LYS A 128 -0.97 8.79 -15.34
CA LYS A 128 -2.19 9.34 -15.93
C LYS A 128 -3.22 8.23 -16.20
N ALA A 129 -4.43 8.63 -16.57
CA ALA A 129 -5.40 7.69 -17.13
C ALA A 129 -4.81 6.96 -18.35
N GLY A 130 -5.13 5.67 -18.50
CA GLY A 130 -4.57 4.75 -19.50
C GLY A 130 -3.18 4.19 -19.15
N PHE A 131 -2.56 4.61 -18.04
CA PHE A 131 -1.26 4.09 -17.64
C PHE A 131 -1.38 2.66 -17.11
N PRO A 132 -0.64 1.68 -17.67
CA PRO A 132 -0.71 0.30 -17.20
C PRO A 132 0.06 0.13 -15.87
N VAL A 133 -0.50 -0.66 -14.98
CA VAL A 133 0.13 -1.12 -13.75
C VAL A 133 0.03 -2.64 -13.65
N TYR A 134 1.04 -3.23 -13.04
CA TYR A 134 1.19 -4.69 -12.97
C TYR A 134 1.27 -5.12 -11.50
N PHE A 135 0.60 -6.21 -11.18
CA PHE A 135 0.72 -6.94 -9.92
C PHE A 135 1.31 -8.31 -10.21
N ALA A 136 2.01 -8.89 -9.26
CA ALA A 136 2.55 -10.24 -9.36
C ALA A 136 2.01 -11.05 -8.18
N THR A 137 1.19 -12.05 -8.46
CA THR A 137 0.68 -13.00 -7.46
C THR A 137 1.84 -13.82 -6.86
N PRO A 138 1.63 -14.53 -5.73
CA PRO A 138 2.68 -15.34 -5.11
C PRO A 138 3.28 -16.43 -6.01
N ASP A 139 2.52 -16.96 -6.96
CA ASP A 139 2.98 -17.95 -7.96
C ASP A 139 3.70 -17.31 -9.17
N GLY A 140 3.80 -15.98 -9.20
CA GLY A 140 4.45 -15.21 -10.24
C GLY A 140 3.55 -14.84 -11.42
N THR A 141 2.26 -15.18 -11.40
CA THR A 141 1.30 -14.74 -12.41
C THR A 141 1.20 -13.20 -12.43
N LEU A 142 1.28 -12.62 -13.61
CA LEU A 142 1.20 -11.17 -13.80
C LEU A 142 -0.23 -10.74 -14.07
N ILE A 143 -0.71 -9.77 -13.30
CA ILE A 143 -2.02 -9.17 -13.44
C ILE A 143 -1.85 -7.72 -13.92
N GLU A 144 -2.30 -7.43 -15.14
CA GLU A 144 -2.30 -6.07 -15.69
C GLU A 144 -3.63 -5.35 -15.39
N ARG A 145 -3.53 -4.09 -14.98
CA ARG A 145 -4.63 -3.14 -14.84
C ARG A 145 -4.24 -1.80 -15.46
N GLN A 146 -5.22 -0.97 -15.74
CA GLN A 146 -4.99 0.40 -16.19
C GLN A 146 -5.48 1.38 -15.14
N ILE A 147 -4.74 2.45 -14.92
CA ILE A 147 -5.25 3.57 -14.14
C ILE A 147 -6.30 4.30 -14.99
N ILE A 148 -7.52 4.49 -14.49
CA ILE A 148 -8.58 5.24 -15.17
C ILE A 148 -8.70 6.69 -14.68
N GLY A 149 -8.09 7.00 -13.54
CA GLY A 149 -8.10 8.33 -12.98
C GLY A 149 -7.35 8.39 -11.68
N ARG A 150 -7.12 9.61 -11.20
CA ARG A 150 -6.42 9.82 -9.93
C ARG A 150 -6.84 11.11 -9.26
N ARG A 151 -6.66 11.17 -7.95
CA ARG A 151 -6.86 12.37 -7.16
C ARG A 151 -5.68 12.55 -6.21
N GLY A 152 -4.95 13.63 -6.42
CA GLY A 152 -3.91 14.05 -5.49
C GLY A 152 -4.54 14.56 -4.20
N ILE A 153 -3.98 14.14 -3.07
CA ILE A 153 -4.38 14.68 -1.77
C ILE A 153 -3.80 16.09 -1.63
N GLY A 154 -4.65 17.00 -1.18
CA GLY A 154 -4.33 18.41 -0.99
C GLY A 154 -3.52 18.65 0.29
N ARG A 155 -3.73 19.82 0.89
CA ARG A 155 -3.12 20.13 2.18
C ARG A 155 -3.86 19.38 3.27
N VAL A 156 -3.13 18.70 4.14
CA VAL A 156 -3.64 18.11 5.38
C VAL A 156 -3.02 18.85 6.56
N LEU A 157 -3.66 18.83 7.73
CA LEU A 157 -3.02 19.30 8.94
C LEU A 157 -2.03 18.23 9.42
N ASP A 158 -0.90 18.62 9.99
CA ASP A 158 -0.13 17.71 10.84
C ASP A 158 -0.80 17.59 12.21
N GLY A 159 -0.39 16.62 13.03
CA GLY A 159 -0.90 16.47 14.40
C GLY A 159 -0.56 17.65 15.33
N ALA A 160 0.04 18.74 14.84
CA ALA A 160 0.20 20.02 15.56
C ALA A 160 -0.74 21.11 15.01
N GLY A 161 -1.69 20.76 14.13
CA GLY A 161 -2.64 21.68 13.53
C GLY A 161 -2.06 22.57 12.42
N LYS A 162 -0.85 22.29 11.91
CA LYS A 162 -0.23 23.07 10.84
C LYS A 162 -0.45 22.41 9.49
N TYR A 163 -0.85 23.18 8.48
CA TYR A 163 -0.97 22.68 7.12
C TYR A 163 0.37 22.14 6.59
N VAL A 164 0.39 20.86 6.25
CA VAL A 164 1.41 20.22 5.43
C VAL A 164 1.04 20.46 3.98
N THR A 165 1.81 21.33 3.33
CA THR A 165 1.45 21.91 2.04
C THR A 165 1.66 20.96 0.85
N LYS A 166 2.30 19.81 1.05
CA LYS A 166 2.58 18.80 0.01
C LYS A 166 2.67 17.41 0.65
N THR A 167 1.57 16.67 0.74
CA THR A 167 1.58 15.28 1.23
C THR A 167 2.21 14.31 0.25
N ASP A 168 2.33 14.70 -1.03
CA ASP A 168 2.83 13.83 -2.11
C ASP A 168 2.15 12.46 -2.14
N VAL A 169 0.86 12.43 -1.79
CA VAL A 169 -0.01 11.24 -1.88
C VAL A 169 -1.02 11.46 -2.97
N THR A 170 -1.33 10.39 -3.69
CA THR A 170 -2.39 10.32 -4.69
C THR A 170 -3.11 8.99 -4.56
N VAL A 171 -4.44 9.09 -4.60
CA VAL A 171 -5.34 7.94 -4.73
C VAL A 171 -5.57 7.73 -6.23
N SER A 172 -5.16 6.58 -6.75
CA SER A 172 -5.33 6.19 -8.15
C SER A 172 -6.36 5.06 -8.24
N PHE A 173 -7.15 5.05 -9.31
CA PHE A 173 -8.25 4.10 -9.51
C PHE A 173 -7.97 3.22 -10.71
N LEU A 174 -8.24 1.93 -10.58
CA LEU A 174 -8.02 0.94 -11.64
C LEU A 174 -9.27 0.79 -12.51
N ASP A 175 -9.06 0.32 -13.74
CA ASP A 175 -10.12 0.00 -14.72
C ASP A 175 -11.06 -1.09 -14.25
N ARG A 176 -10.56 -2.01 -13.42
CA ARG A 176 -11.33 -3.10 -12.81
C ARG A 176 -10.61 -3.63 -11.56
N PRO A 177 -11.34 -4.25 -10.62
CA PRO A 177 -10.76 -4.95 -9.49
C PRO A 177 -9.65 -5.93 -9.88
N VAL A 178 -8.57 -6.02 -9.10
CA VAL A 178 -7.65 -7.16 -9.16
C VAL A 178 -8.35 -8.44 -8.64
N PRO A 179 -7.90 -9.65 -9.02
CA PRO A 179 -8.47 -10.90 -8.53
C PRO A 179 -8.18 -11.10 -7.02
N ASP A 180 -8.85 -12.08 -6.42
CA ASP A 180 -8.83 -12.30 -4.96
C ASP A 180 -7.48 -12.75 -4.38
N ASP A 181 -6.62 -13.31 -5.23
CA ASP A 181 -5.27 -13.81 -4.93
C ASP A 181 -4.19 -12.72 -4.87
N VAL A 182 -4.54 -11.47 -5.18
CA VAL A 182 -3.67 -10.31 -4.99
C VAL A 182 -3.93 -9.71 -3.60
N ALA A 183 -2.92 -9.47 -2.78
CA ALA A 183 -3.13 -8.88 -1.45
C ALA A 183 -3.73 -7.47 -1.52
N VAL A 184 -4.67 -7.17 -0.62
CA VAL A 184 -5.16 -5.81 -0.35
C VAL A 184 -4.77 -5.46 1.07
N TYR A 185 -4.08 -4.34 1.26
CA TYR A 185 -3.52 -3.97 2.56
C TYR A 185 -4.46 -3.03 3.31
N PRO A 186 -4.77 -3.31 4.59
CA PRO A 186 -5.56 -2.40 5.40
C PRO A 186 -4.76 -1.15 5.72
N LEU A 187 -5.44 -0.02 5.88
CA LEU A 187 -4.82 1.16 6.48
C LEU A 187 -4.96 1.10 8.00
N LEU A 188 -3.92 1.52 8.71
CA LEU A 188 -3.93 1.56 10.18
C LEU A 188 -4.78 2.74 10.65
N ASP A 189 -5.83 2.46 11.41
CA ASP A 189 -6.56 3.46 12.16
C ASP A 189 -6.08 3.46 13.62
N VAL A 190 -5.36 4.51 14.00
CA VAL A 190 -4.83 4.71 15.36
C VAL A 190 -5.84 5.37 16.29
N GLY A 191 -7.10 5.55 15.84
CA GLY A 191 -8.18 6.18 16.58
C GLY A 191 -8.23 7.68 16.40
N SER A 192 -9.06 8.36 17.19
CA SER A 192 -9.23 9.81 17.17
C SER A 192 -8.11 10.58 17.86
N ASP A 193 -7.09 9.88 18.37
CA ASP A 193 -5.98 10.52 19.07
C ASP A 193 -5.03 11.18 18.06
N SER A 194 -5.25 12.48 17.82
CA SER A 194 -4.39 13.32 16.99
C SER A 194 -2.96 13.46 17.55
N ALA A 195 -2.73 13.00 18.80
CA ALA A 195 -1.41 12.93 19.41
C ALA A 195 -0.67 11.62 19.12
N PHE A 196 -1.29 10.63 18.45
CA PHE A 196 -0.56 9.44 18.01
C PHE A 196 0.60 9.86 17.11
N ARG A 197 1.81 9.65 17.61
CA ARG A 197 3.05 10.01 16.94
C ARG A 197 4.05 8.93 17.21
N PHE A 198 4.80 8.52 16.19
CA PHE A 198 5.98 7.70 16.34
C PHE A 198 7.17 8.45 16.98
N ARG A 199 6.95 9.61 17.64
CA ARG A 199 8.03 10.40 18.24
C ARG A 199 8.67 9.61 19.38
N GLY A 200 9.91 9.17 19.15
CA GLY A 200 10.69 8.40 20.13
C GLY A 200 10.55 6.88 19.98
N HIS A 201 9.55 6.43 19.23
CA HIS A 201 9.29 5.01 18.96
C HIS A 201 9.93 4.57 17.66
N ARG A 202 10.32 3.30 17.60
CA ARG A 202 11.06 2.69 16.49
C ARG A 202 10.33 1.46 15.96
N ILE A 203 9.13 1.69 15.45
CA ILE A 203 8.28 0.62 14.90
C ILE A 203 9.06 -0.15 13.84
N PRO A 204 9.23 -1.47 14.01
CA PRO A 204 9.81 -2.32 12.99
C PRO A 204 9.00 -2.27 11.71
N ALA A 205 9.71 -2.15 10.60
CA ALA A 205 9.12 -1.99 9.28
C ALA A 205 9.80 -2.89 8.27
N LEU A 206 9.12 -3.13 7.16
CA LEU A 206 9.58 -3.87 6.00
C LEU A 206 9.43 -2.96 4.79
N LEU A 207 10.54 -2.69 4.14
CA LEU A 207 10.57 -2.00 2.86
C LEU A 207 10.72 -3.03 1.75
N LEU A 208 10.02 -2.85 0.64
CA LEU A 208 10.24 -3.65 -0.55
C LEU A 208 10.97 -2.79 -1.61
N ASN A 209 12.10 -3.25 -2.16
CA ASN A 209 12.99 -2.45 -3.02
C ASN A 209 12.81 -2.68 -4.54
N GLN A 210 13.51 -1.97 -5.43
CA GLN A 210 13.32 -2.10 -6.89
C GLN A 210 13.58 -3.52 -7.44
N HIS A 211 14.33 -4.34 -6.69
CA HIS A 211 14.62 -5.74 -7.01
C HIS A 211 13.64 -6.73 -6.35
N ARG A 212 12.58 -6.22 -5.72
CA ARG A 212 11.59 -7.00 -4.95
C ARG A 212 12.15 -7.70 -3.71
N GLU A 213 13.33 -7.28 -3.26
CA GLU A 213 13.91 -7.71 -2.00
C GLU A 213 13.21 -6.99 -0.85
N VAL A 214 12.95 -7.71 0.25
CA VAL A 214 12.42 -7.10 1.47
C VAL A 214 13.58 -6.73 2.36
N ILE A 215 13.58 -5.48 2.78
CA ILE A 215 14.60 -4.87 3.60
C ILE A 215 13.95 -4.52 4.94
N PRO A 216 14.36 -5.16 6.04
CA PRO A 216 13.88 -4.74 7.34
C PRO A 216 14.44 -3.34 7.66
N ALA A 217 13.58 -2.53 8.24
CA ALA A 217 13.81 -1.13 8.57
C ALA A 217 13.12 -0.82 9.90
N ARG A 218 13.22 0.43 10.34
CA ARG A 218 12.45 0.92 11.48
C ARG A 218 12.13 2.38 11.32
N THR A 219 11.04 2.82 11.93
CA THR A 219 10.79 4.24 12.11
C THR A 219 11.84 4.84 13.05
N VAL A 220 12.18 6.11 12.86
CA VAL A 220 13.08 6.87 13.76
C VAL A 220 12.50 8.21 14.17
N GLY A 221 11.22 8.39 13.91
CA GLY A 221 10.46 9.56 14.27
C GLY A 221 9.67 10.12 13.10
N GLU A 222 9.15 11.31 13.33
CA GLU A 222 8.30 12.02 12.39
C GLU A 222 8.77 13.46 12.26
N ARG A 223 8.65 14.02 11.07
CA ARG A 223 8.84 15.44 10.81
C ARG A 223 7.62 15.98 10.08
N SER A 224 6.84 16.83 10.75
CA SER A 224 5.53 17.29 10.26
C SER A 224 4.60 16.08 10.04
N ALA A 225 4.02 15.89 8.85
CA ALA A 225 3.27 14.66 8.48
C ALA A 225 4.15 13.61 7.78
N GLY A 226 5.47 13.77 7.80
CA GLY A 226 6.42 12.82 7.23
C GLY A 226 6.88 11.78 8.25
N LEU A 227 6.85 10.51 7.87
CA LEU A 227 7.48 9.40 8.59
C LEU A 227 8.95 9.32 8.21
N ARG A 228 9.84 9.14 9.19
CA ARG A 228 11.27 8.94 8.96
C ARG A 228 11.63 7.50 9.23
N LEU A 229 12.45 6.95 8.34
CA LEU A 229 13.03 5.62 8.53
C LEU A 229 14.53 5.71 8.81
N ALA A 230 15.01 4.77 9.60
CA ALA A 230 16.40 4.38 9.56
C ALA A 230 16.50 2.92 9.12
N PHE A 231 17.49 2.69 8.28
CA PHE A 231 17.88 1.38 7.84
C PHE A 231 19.01 0.90 8.76
N ALA A 232 18.89 -0.29 9.33
CA ALA A 232 19.93 -0.89 10.16
C ALA A 232 20.91 -1.69 9.29
N PRO A 233 22.15 -1.83 9.77
CA PRO A 233 23.30 -1.02 9.39
C PRO A 233 23.78 -1.36 7.97
N TYR A 234 23.49 -0.47 7.01
CA TYR A 234 24.17 -0.47 5.73
C TYR A 234 25.41 0.42 5.80
N SER A 235 26.49 0.05 5.09
CA SER A 235 27.39 1.09 4.60
C SER A 235 26.59 2.03 3.68
N GLU A 236 26.90 3.34 3.64
CA GLU A 236 26.20 4.28 2.75
C GLU A 236 26.09 3.76 1.30
N GLU A 237 27.10 3.02 0.84
CA GLU A 237 27.11 2.33 -0.45
C GLU A 237 26.00 1.29 -0.62
N HIS A 238 25.70 0.47 0.40
CA HIS A 238 24.62 -0.51 0.33
C HIS A 238 23.24 0.12 0.47
N ALA A 239 23.11 1.19 1.26
CA ALA A 239 21.86 1.96 1.29
C ALA A 239 21.57 2.55 -0.10
N TYR A 240 22.58 3.13 -0.76
CA TYR A 240 22.44 3.70 -2.11
C TYR A 240 22.08 2.66 -3.18
N ARG A 241 22.59 1.44 -3.07
CA ARG A 241 22.25 0.32 -3.97
C ARG A 241 20.89 -0.29 -3.65
N ALA A 242 20.48 -0.25 -2.39
CA ALA A 242 19.23 -0.84 -1.94
C ALA A 242 18.01 -0.17 -2.57
N ILE A 243 18.06 1.15 -2.81
CA ILE A 243 16.93 1.91 -3.35
C ILE A 243 17.45 2.99 -4.32
N SER A 244 17.15 2.85 -5.62
CA SER A 244 17.48 3.86 -6.63
C SER A 244 16.25 4.64 -7.06
N GLY A 245 16.33 5.96 -7.15
CA GLY A 245 15.20 6.83 -7.55
C GLY A 245 14.66 7.64 -6.37
N ASP A 246 13.66 8.47 -6.65
CA ASP A 246 13.16 9.49 -5.75
C ASP A 246 11.82 9.17 -5.09
N SER A 247 11.15 8.03 -5.40
CA SER A 247 9.84 7.66 -4.82
C SER A 247 9.24 6.27 -5.13
N GLY A 248 8.22 5.91 -4.35
CA GLY A 248 7.30 4.81 -4.62
C GLY A 248 7.57 3.53 -3.83
N TYR A 249 8.51 3.55 -2.89
CA TYR A 249 8.90 2.36 -2.12
C TYR A 249 7.96 2.15 -0.93
N PRO A 250 7.10 1.11 -0.96
CA PRO A 250 6.13 0.88 0.08
C PRO A 250 6.84 0.38 1.33
N ILE A 251 6.35 0.87 2.47
CA ILE A 251 6.85 0.53 3.80
C ILE A 251 5.69 0.01 4.59
N PHE A 252 5.88 -1.19 5.11
CA PHE A 252 4.88 -1.89 5.89
C PHE A 252 5.38 -2.09 7.31
N THR A 253 4.47 -2.20 8.26
CA THR A 253 4.71 -2.95 9.49
C THR A 253 3.89 -4.23 9.46
N LEU A 254 4.08 -5.10 10.44
CA LEU A 254 3.37 -6.37 10.55
C LEU A 254 2.47 -6.34 11.79
N ILE A 255 1.17 -6.49 11.62
CA ILE A 255 0.18 -6.52 12.71
C ILE A 255 -0.70 -7.76 12.52
N ASN A 256 -0.70 -8.66 13.49
CA ASN A 256 -1.43 -9.94 13.45
C ASN A 256 -1.27 -10.74 12.13
N GLY A 257 -0.05 -10.80 11.59
CA GLY A 257 0.28 -11.50 10.35
C GLY A 257 -0.01 -10.73 9.07
N GLU A 258 -0.57 -9.52 9.16
CA GLU A 258 -0.93 -8.70 8.01
C GLU A 258 0.08 -7.57 7.77
N LEU A 259 0.44 -7.35 6.51
CA LEU A 259 1.22 -6.20 6.09
C LEU A 259 0.35 -4.94 6.14
N VAL A 260 0.76 -3.96 6.93
CA VAL A 260 0.03 -2.71 7.13
C VAL A 260 0.88 -1.54 6.63
N PRO A 261 0.44 -0.78 5.61
CA PRO A 261 1.23 0.31 5.04
C PRO A 261 1.40 1.44 6.07
N LEU A 262 2.65 1.82 6.33
CA LEU A 262 2.99 2.99 7.14
C LEU A 262 3.30 4.21 6.27
N SER A 263 3.91 3.98 5.10
CA SER A 263 4.36 5.04 4.20
C SER A 263 4.70 4.52 2.81
N HIS A 264 4.98 5.44 1.88
CA HIS A 264 5.87 5.20 0.74
C HIS A 264 7.07 6.16 0.83
N HIS A 265 8.29 5.72 0.54
CA HIS A 265 9.48 6.57 0.68
C HIS A 265 10.13 6.96 -0.63
N TRP A 266 10.93 8.02 -0.50
CA TRP A 266 11.67 8.70 -1.55
C TRP A 266 13.04 8.08 -1.86
N PHE A 267 13.75 7.50 -0.89
CA PHE A 267 15.05 6.83 -1.11
C PHE A 267 15.49 6.05 0.14
N ALA A 268 16.52 5.21 0.02
CA ALA A 268 17.19 4.57 1.15
C ALA A 268 18.06 5.60 1.88
N GLY A 269 17.54 6.15 2.97
CA GLY A 269 18.25 7.09 3.83
C GLY A 269 17.30 7.81 4.79
N TYR A 270 17.77 8.90 5.38
CA TYR A 270 16.98 9.83 6.19
C TYR A 270 16.02 10.67 5.31
N GLY A 271 15.15 10.01 4.54
CA GLY A 271 14.04 10.65 3.82
C GLY A 271 12.79 10.73 4.70
N ASP A 272 11.87 11.61 4.31
CA ASP A 272 10.54 11.74 4.92
C ASP A 272 9.51 11.27 3.87
N GLY A 273 8.75 10.20 4.14
CA GLY A 273 7.59 9.79 3.32
C GLY A 273 6.28 10.18 4.01
N PRO A 274 5.12 10.25 3.33
CA PRO A 274 3.85 10.52 4.01
C PRO A 274 3.57 9.49 5.11
N ASN A 275 3.15 9.94 6.30
CA ASN A 275 2.75 9.06 7.39
C ASN A 275 1.27 8.67 7.25
N PHE A 276 0.99 7.46 6.76
CA PHE A 276 -0.40 6.99 6.58
C PHE A 276 -1.16 6.76 7.89
N THR A 277 -0.48 6.76 9.04
CA THR A 277 -1.13 6.68 10.35
C THR A 277 -1.53 8.05 10.91
N ASN A 278 -1.16 9.15 10.23
CA ASN A 278 -1.67 10.47 10.59
C ASN A 278 -3.17 10.53 10.27
N ARG A 279 -3.98 10.86 11.29
CA ARG A 279 -5.44 10.82 11.18
C ARG A 279 -5.96 11.71 10.05
N GLU A 280 -5.45 12.93 9.92
CA GLU A 280 -5.92 13.86 8.90
C GLU A 280 -5.56 13.40 7.48
N LEU A 281 -4.41 12.75 7.29
CA LEU A 281 -4.06 12.12 6.03
C LEU A 281 -4.93 10.89 5.74
N LEU A 282 -5.18 10.05 6.74
CA LEU A 282 -6.07 8.89 6.60
C LEU A 282 -7.48 9.33 6.18
N ASP A 283 -8.07 10.29 6.89
CA ASP A 283 -9.39 10.83 6.56
C ASP A 283 -9.40 11.45 5.14
N ALA A 284 -8.32 12.14 4.75
CA ALA A 284 -8.18 12.67 3.41
C ALA A 284 -8.06 11.58 2.33
N ILE A 285 -7.40 10.46 2.62
CA ILE A 285 -7.34 9.29 1.73
C ILE A 285 -8.75 8.73 1.53
N LEU A 286 -9.47 8.47 2.62
CA LEU A 286 -10.83 7.90 2.59
C LEU A 286 -11.79 8.81 1.82
N MET A 287 -11.83 10.10 2.17
CA MET A 287 -12.68 11.08 1.47
C MET A 287 -12.30 11.23 0.00
N THR A 288 -11.03 11.04 -0.36
CA THR A 288 -10.58 11.10 -1.76
C THR A 288 -11.00 9.85 -2.54
N ALA A 289 -10.92 8.68 -1.92
CA ALA A 289 -11.38 7.42 -2.49
C ALA A 289 -12.90 7.44 -2.75
N GLU A 290 -13.69 7.94 -1.80
CA GLU A 290 -15.16 8.08 -1.95
C GLU A 290 -15.58 8.97 -3.12
N LYS A 291 -14.77 9.98 -3.46
CA LYS A 291 -15.04 10.86 -4.61
C LYS A 291 -14.80 10.18 -5.97
N GLY A 292 -14.27 8.96 -5.99
CA GLY A 292 -14.03 8.18 -7.20
C GLY A 292 -12.96 8.80 -8.13
N PRO A 293 -12.79 8.24 -9.33
CA PRO A 293 -11.81 8.74 -10.30
C PRO A 293 -12.11 10.20 -10.71
N ARG A 294 -11.03 10.93 -10.99
CA ARG A 294 -11.08 12.17 -11.76
C ARG A 294 -10.17 11.98 -12.96
N GLU A 295 -10.71 12.12 -14.15
CA GLU A 295 -9.87 12.26 -15.34
C GLU A 295 -9.04 13.52 -15.19
N THR A 296 -7.72 13.34 -15.18
CA THR A 296 -6.77 14.46 -15.17
C THR A 296 -6.20 14.57 -16.57
N ASP A 297 -6.47 15.69 -17.25
CA ASP A 297 -5.85 16.07 -18.52
C ASP A 297 -4.30 16.02 -18.45
#